data_AF-A0A2I1CEI9-F1
#
_entry.id   AF-A0A2I1CEI9-F1
#
_cell.length_a   1.000
_cell.length_b   1.000
_cell.length_c   1.000
_cell.angle_alpha   90.00
_cell.angle_beta   90.00
_cell.angle_gamma   90.00
#
_symmetry.space_group_name_H-M   'P 1'
#
loop_
_entity.id
_entity.type
_entity.pdbx_description
1 polymer ?
#
loop_
_entity_poly.entity_id
_entity_poly.type
_entity_poly.pdbx_seq_one_letter_code
_entity_poly.pdbx_strand_id
1 'polypeptide(L)'
;MKYIRQTTSIPVPEVFGSGICWVGPYIGMSFLEGVPLSQLLKDPSIEGRPVLNPQISDRSLKWAYRKMAALVLELSRHEFDAIGAPAEDEGGFQLPGDLSPST
;
A
#
# COMPACT_ATOMS: atom_id res chain seq x y z
N MET A 1 -0.69 1.39 8.62
CA MET A 1 -0.05 2.25 7.59
C MET A 1 0.96 3.26 8.15
N LYS A 2 1.05 3.45 9.48
CA LYS A 2 1.93 4.44 10.11
C LYS A 2 3.41 4.28 9.72
N TYR A 3 3.92 3.05 9.70
CA TYR A 3 5.29 2.73 9.24
C TYR A 3 5.60 3.36 7.87
N ILE A 4 4.83 2.99 6.84
CA ILE A 4 5.01 3.50 5.48
C ILE A 4 4.94 5.04 5.44
N ARG A 5 4.00 5.65 6.17
CA ARG A 5 3.86 7.12 6.23
C ARG A 5 5.10 7.82 6.82
N GLN A 6 5.76 7.18 7.78
CA GLN A 6 6.90 7.76 8.50
C GLN A 6 8.24 7.45 7.84
N THR A 7 8.36 6.33 7.14
CA THR A 7 9.63 5.88 6.55
C THR A 7 9.72 6.12 5.04
N THR A 8 8.63 6.51 4.39
CA THR A 8 8.58 6.75 2.94
C THR A 8 7.91 8.07 2.59
N SER A 9 8.14 8.51 1.37
CA SER A 9 7.43 9.61 0.70
C SER A 9 6.12 9.15 0.04
N ILE A 10 5.76 7.87 0.15
CA ILE A 10 4.55 7.32 -0.46
C ILE A 10 3.33 7.89 0.26
N PRO A 11 2.41 8.57 -0.47
CA PRO A 11 1.17 9.03 0.13
C PRO A 11 0.31 7.82 0.47
N VAL A 12 -0.01 7.68 1.76
CA VAL A 12 -0.90 6.63 2.29
C VAL A 12 -2.05 7.27 3.07
N PRO A 13 -3.24 6.63 3.11
CA PRO A 13 -4.35 7.08 3.93
C PRO A 13 -3.95 7.23 5.41
N GLU A 14 -4.48 8.26 6.06
CA GLU A 14 -4.40 8.39 7.49
C GLU A 14 -5.39 7.42 8.15
N VAL A 15 -4.93 6.66 9.14
CA VAL A 15 -5.78 5.72 9.88
C VAL A 15 -6.36 6.44 11.09
N PHE A 16 -7.68 6.59 11.13
CA PHE A 16 -8.39 7.19 12.26
C PHE A 16 -8.66 6.17 13.39
N GLY A 17 -8.75 4.88 13.04
CA GLY A 17 -8.94 3.81 14.00
C GLY A 17 -9.10 2.45 13.34
N SER A 18 -9.04 1.39 14.14
CA SER A 18 -9.27 0.02 13.72
C SER A 18 -9.87 -0.78 14.87
N GLY A 19 -10.55 -1.88 14.56
CA GLY A 19 -11.12 -2.75 15.59
C GLY A 19 -11.75 -4.01 15.01
N ILE A 20 -12.53 -4.68 15.84
CA ILE A 20 -13.30 -5.88 15.46
C ILE A 20 -14.77 -5.56 15.69
N CYS A 21 -15.60 -5.86 14.70
CA CYS A 21 -17.06 -5.82 14.82
C CYS A 21 -17.64 -7.23 14.59
N TRP A 22 -18.96 -7.37 14.66
CA TRP A 22 -19.64 -8.66 14.55
C TRP A 22 -19.46 -9.36 13.19
N VAL A 23 -19.06 -8.63 12.13
CA VAL A 23 -18.69 -9.19 10.81
C VAL A 23 -17.19 -9.34 10.58
N GLY A 24 -16.36 -8.98 11.56
CA GLY A 24 -14.90 -9.12 11.49
C GLY A 24 -14.13 -7.80 11.68
N PRO A 25 -12.82 -7.82 11.39
CA PRO A 25 -11.94 -6.67 11.55
C PRO A 25 -12.31 -5.51 10.61
N TYR A 26 -12.10 -4.28 11.08
CA TYR A 26 -12.29 -3.07 10.28
C TYR A 26 -11.17 -2.04 10.54
N ILE A 27 -10.99 -1.16 9.56
CA ILE A 27 -10.09 0.01 9.64
C ILE A 27 -10.84 1.22 9.09
N GLY A 28 -10.94 2.27 9.90
CA GLY A 28 -11.39 3.59 9.47
C GLY A 28 -10.20 4.43 9.04
N MET A 29 -10.22 4.93 7.80
CA MET A 29 -9.11 5.71 7.23
C MET A 29 -9.62 6.89 6.41
N SER A 30 -8.75 7.86 6.13
CA SER A 30 -9.05 9.00 5.27
C SER A 30 -9.40 8.54 3.86
N PHE A 31 -10.37 9.20 3.23
CA PHE A 31 -10.65 9.00 1.82
C PHE A 31 -9.52 9.59 0.96
N LEU A 32 -9.05 8.83 -0.03
CA LEU A 32 -8.10 9.33 -1.02
C LEU A 32 -8.84 9.78 -2.27
N GLU A 33 -8.74 11.06 -2.59
CA GLU A 33 -9.24 11.58 -3.85
C GLU A 33 -8.31 11.21 -5.01
N GLY A 34 -8.87 10.64 -6.07
CA GLY A 34 -8.11 10.31 -7.27
C GLY A 34 -8.81 9.29 -8.16
N VAL A 35 -8.18 9.04 -9.31
CA VAL A 35 -8.62 8.01 -10.26
C VAL A 35 -7.62 6.85 -10.19
N PRO A 36 -8.07 5.60 -10.01
CA PRO A 36 -7.20 4.44 -10.04
C PRO A 36 -6.38 4.40 -11.33
N LEU A 37 -5.07 4.16 -11.22
CA LEU A 37 -4.20 4.07 -12.39
C LEU A 37 -4.67 2.96 -13.36
N SER A 38 -5.23 1.87 -12.84
CA SER A 38 -5.85 0.81 -13.65
C SER A 38 -6.98 1.32 -14.53
N GLN A 39 -7.79 2.27 -14.04
CA GLN A 39 -8.86 2.91 -14.81
C GLN A 39 -8.30 3.83 -15.89
N LEU A 40 -7.20 4.53 -15.62
CA LEU A 40 -6.52 5.38 -16.61
C LEU A 40 -5.84 4.57 -17.73
N LEU A 41 -5.36 3.36 -17.40
CA LEU A 41 -4.71 2.46 -18.35
C LEU A 41 -5.70 1.56 -19.11
N LYS A 42 -6.95 1.48 -18.64
CA LYS A 42 -7.97 0.59 -19.18
C LYS A 42 -8.41 1.02 -20.59
N ASP A 43 -8.70 0.04 -21.44
CA ASP A 43 -9.44 0.23 -22.69
C ASP A 43 -10.88 0.68 -22.40
N PRO A 44 -11.29 1.89 -22.82
CA PRO A 44 -12.62 2.42 -22.53
C PRO A 44 -13.75 1.64 -23.22
N SER A 45 -13.44 0.80 -24.22
CA SER A 45 -14.43 0.00 -24.94
C SER A 45 -14.76 -1.34 -24.27
N ILE A 46 -13.95 -1.77 -23.29
CA ILE A 46 -14.08 -3.07 -22.63
C ILE A 46 -14.73 -2.88 -21.25
N GLU A 47 -15.83 -3.57 -20.99
CA GLU A 47 -16.46 -3.56 -19.66
C GLU A 47 -15.89 -4.65 -18.73
N GLY A 48 -16.05 -4.44 -17.42
CA GLY A 48 -15.58 -5.39 -16.40
C GLY A 48 -14.08 -5.27 -16.14
N ARG A 49 -13.35 -6.41 -16.22
CA ARG A 49 -11.94 -6.48 -15.83
C ARG A 49 -11.10 -5.50 -16.68
N PRO A 50 -10.26 -4.66 -16.06
CA PRO A 50 -9.45 -3.71 -16.82
C PRO A 50 -8.44 -4.43 -17.71
N VAL A 51 -8.51 -4.17 -19.01
CA VAL A 51 -7.54 -4.59 -20.04
C VAL A 51 -6.80 -3.35 -20.50
N LEU A 52 -5.49 -3.45 -20.73
CA LEU A 52 -4.67 -2.32 -21.17
C LEU A 52 -5.16 -1.80 -22.53
N ASN A 53 -5.40 -0.49 -22.63
CA ASN A 53 -5.76 0.15 -23.89
C ASN A 53 -4.63 0.01 -24.92
N PRO A 54 -4.83 -0.68 -26.05
CA PRO A 54 -3.78 -0.86 -27.06
C PRO A 54 -3.41 0.45 -27.77
N GLN A 55 -4.26 1.47 -27.69
CA GLN A 55 -4.03 2.80 -28.27
C GLN A 55 -3.41 3.78 -27.27
N ILE A 56 -3.04 3.33 -26.06
CA ILE A 56 -2.38 4.21 -25.10
C ILE A 56 -1.03 4.66 -25.65
N SER A 57 -0.70 5.94 -25.45
CA SER A 57 0.61 6.43 -25.86
C SER A 57 1.72 5.74 -25.05
N ASP A 58 2.81 5.38 -25.73
CA ASP A 58 4.01 4.81 -25.09
C ASP A 58 4.54 5.71 -23.98
N ARG A 59 4.43 7.04 -24.13
CA ARG A 59 4.78 8.01 -23.10
C ARG A 59 3.95 7.84 -21.83
N SER A 60 2.62 7.75 -21.95
CA SER A 60 1.72 7.56 -20.81
C SER A 60 1.96 6.22 -20.14
N LEU A 61 2.17 5.16 -20.94
CA LEU A 61 2.45 3.82 -20.44
C LEU A 61 3.77 3.79 -19.65
N LYS A 62 4.86 4.30 -20.22
CA LYS A 62 6.16 4.40 -19.55
C LYS A 62 6.08 5.24 -18.28
N TRP A 63 5.33 6.34 -18.30
CA TRP A 63 5.13 7.16 -17.11
C TRP A 63 4.44 6.36 -15.98
N ALA A 64 3.36 5.65 -16.31
CA ALA A 64 2.61 4.84 -15.34
C ALA A 64 3.49 3.75 -14.72
N TYR A 65 4.21 2.99 -15.55
CA TYR A 65 5.11 1.94 -15.07
C TYR A 65 6.28 2.48 -14.26
N ARG A 66 6.84 3.65 -14.61
CA ARG A 66 7.86 4.30 -13.79
C ARG A 66 7.33 4.70 -12.41
N LYS A 67 6.09 5.19 -12.33
CA LYS A 67 5.45 5.52 -11.05
C LYS A 67 5.25 4.27 -10.19
N MET A 68 4.76 3.17 -10.78
CA MET A 68 4.63 1.90 -10.06
C MET A 68 6.01 1.35 -9.61
N ALA A 69 7.01 1.40 -10.48
CA ALA A 69 8.36 0.96 -10.15
C ALA A 69 8.96 1.79 -9.00
N ALA A 70 8.75 3.11 -8.99
CA ALA A 70 9.21 3.96 -7.89
C ALA A 70 8.61 3.54 -6.54
N LEU A 71 7.30 3.23 -6.48
CA LEU A 71 6.65 2.74 -5.27
C LEU A 71 7.24 1.40 -4.81
N VAL A 72 7.42 0.45 -5.74
CA VAL A 72 8.00 -0.86 -5.42
C VAL A 72 9.42 -0.73 -4.90
N LEU A 73 10.25 0.10 -5.55
CA LEU A 73 11.64 0.34 -5.15
C LEU A 73 11.75 1.03 -3.79
N GLU A 74 10.84 1.94 -3.48
CA GLU A 74 10.83 2.63 -2.18
C GLU A 74 10.40 1.68 -1.06
N LEU A 75 9.38 0.86 -1.29
CA LEU A 75 8.96 -0.17 -0.34
C LEU A 75 10.04 -1.23 -0.13
N SER A 76 10.74 -1.66 -1.19
CA SER A 76 11.74 -2.73 -1.12
C SER A 76 13.02 -2.36 -0.35
N ARG A 77 13.22 -1.08 0.00
CA ARG A 77 14.37 -0.64 0.81
C ARG A 77 14.25 -0.98 2.30
N HIS A 78 13.05 -1.34 2.76
CA HIS A 78 12.82 -1.69 4.15
C HIS A 78 13.21 -3.14 4.34
N GLU A 79 14.22 -3.36 5.16
CA GLU A 79 14.68 -4.68 5.55
C GLU A 79 14.03 -5.08 6.87
N PHE A 80 13.61 -6.34 6.95
CA PHE A 80 12.92 -6.91 8.09
C PHE A 80 13.54 -8.27 8.40
N ASP A 81 13.88 -8.51 9.66
CA ASP A 81 14.57 -9.74 10.07
C ASP A 81 13.66 -10.97 10.14
N ALA A 82 12.34 -10.78 10.01
CA ALA A 82 11.33 -11.84 10.04
C ALA A 82 10.13 -11.50 9.15
N ILE A 83 9.22 -12.47 9.00
CA ILE A 83 7.92 -12.25 8.35
C ILE A 83 6.89 -11.97 9.44
N GLY A 84 6.28 -10.78 9.43
CA GLY A 84 5.30 -10.40 10.44
C GLY A 84 4.72 -9.01 10.21
N ALA A 85 3.85 -8.59 11.11
CA ALA A 85 3.32 -7.23 11.14
C ALA A 85 4.24 -6.35 12.02
N PRO A 86 4.75 -5.21 11.52
CA PRO A 86 5.50 -4.27 12.35
C PRO A 86 4.66 -3.78 13.52
N ALA A 87 5.18 -3.95 14.73
CA ALA A 87 4.67 -3.37 15.96
C ALA A 87 5.47 -2.09 16.26
N GLU A 88 4.84 -1.12 16.89
CA GLU A 88 5.51 0.07 17.38
C GLU A 88 5.78 -0.10 18.87
N ASP A 89 7.03 0.06 19.27
CA ASP A 89 7.48 0.09 20.66
C ASP A 89 8.24 1.39 20.97
N GLU A 90 8.79 1.52 22.18
CA GLU A 90 9.52 2.72 22.61
C GLU A 90 10.78 3.00 21.75
N GLY A 91 11.31 2.00 21.04
CA GLY A 91 12.47 2.09 20.15
C GLY A 91 12.12 2.35 18.68
N GLY A 92 10.84 2.40 18.31
CA GLY A 92 10.37 2.59 16.95
C GLY A 92 9.60 1.38 16.42
N PHE A 93 9.64 1.15 15.11
CA PHE A 93 8.96 -0.02 14.54
C PHE A 93 9.88 -1.22 14.52
N GLN A 94 9.44 -2.28 15.17
CA GLN A 94 10.13 -3.56 15.20
C GLN A 94 9.13 -4.65 14.82
N LEU A 95 9.60 -5.76 14.27
CA LEU A 95 8.76 -6.94 14.22
C LEU A 95 8.65 -7.50 15.64
N PRO A 96 7.48 -7.99 16.06
CA PRO A 96 7.40 -8.73 17.32
C PRO A 96 8.37 -9.91 17.22
N GLY A 97 9.47 -9.85 17.99
CA GLY A 97 10.38 -10.98 18.16
C GLY A 97 9.63 -12.14 18.79
N ASP A 98 10.18 -13.35 18.68
CA ASP A 98 9.62 -14.56 19.30
C ASP A 98 9.21 -14.25 20.75
N LEU A 99 7.90 -14.16 20.98
CA LEU A 99 7.32 -14.04 22.31
C LEU A 99 7.65 -15.35 23.03
N SER A 100 8.81 -15.38 23.70
CA SER A 100 9.02 -16.32 24.78
C SER A 100 7.89 -16.08 25.79
N PRO A 101 7.09 -17.09 26.16
CA PRO A 101 5.95 -16.90 27.02
C PRO A 101 6.42 -16.31 28.34
N SER A 102 5.91 -15.12 28.67
CA SER A 102 6.07 -14.50 29.98
C SER A 102 5.57 -15.47 31.05
N THR A 103 6.46 -15.80 31.98
CA THR A 103 6.22 -16.65 33.16
C THR A 103 5.12 -16.09 34.05
#